data_AF-A0A2E5RYB1-F1
#
_entry.id   AF-A0A2E5RYB1-F1
#
_cell.length_a   1.000
_cell.length_b   1.000
_cell.length_c   1.000
_cell.angle_alpha   90.00
_cell.angle_beta   90.00
_cell.angle_gamma   90.00
#
_symmetry.space_group_name_H-M   'P 1'
#
loop_
_entity.id
_entity.type
_entity.pdbx_description
1 polymer ?
#
loop_
_entity_poly.entity_id
_entity_poly.type
_entity_poly.pdbx_seq_one_letter_code
_entity_poly.pdbx_strand_id
1 'polypeptide(L)'
;MLLAIAGSCVKNYPEDREFLFLPGPGVVLGGFVAGLEDPGLVLQSGAHFQSLSQSGSFQFDDRFEPGEAYDVVLASVPAGYICSIRNGDGVITEDRLNVQVDCLKAAEITPADQSVIQASQPIEIRFTRSMTGCTVDGSTGLGTDSHSIAWSTTNVVDDTLTVTPTGNWNAGANRILQLLNCQDTDGFFNLSTGMRYFIASDARYVSMTGDDLTGTNDCSVSTTPCATIAHAISQATGCGGANRCAIQIANGTYNLGANALNMSPRISLMGGFSADFSSRNPWANGTVLTGSGNGCGAQQCILRFNPALDAETGLDGLQILGPGGTDSTAVYMMGGGSFHNVRLDPGSGTTSRTGLIVDTTPARTVLLEAVRIQPQDGTSQDGLGLRVDGGTVRIHASVIQGSSATQRSIAMEINGGDGEIDSSFLFARDASNISHGLAINAAGNWRIGHNYIRSQSTAATESIGLEIGANPTGPVYNNLIQAGGGTNQYCIRDLAGLPATLGIRNNNLWDCPGALLRTSVQSFPSICTGNFGTNSGCGTLYTGATSTGNISFTPSFVNGSSDFRFSVSNPCSVSEGGVDPTAISQPVLPDALSGARPGGDGFYSIGPIEAHLACTP
;
A
#
# COMPACT_ATOMS: atom_id res chain seq x y z
N MET A 1 -25.62 58.28 24.12
CA MET A 1 -26.37 59.30 23.37
C MET A 1 -26.04 59.14 21.88
N LEU A 2 -26.90 59.62 20.98
CA LEU A 2 -26.92 59.25 19.55
C LEU A 2 -25.63 59.52 18.73
N LEU A 3 -25.50 58.68 17.70
CA LEU A 3 -24.63 58.70 16.51
C LEU A 3 -24.19 60.06 15.93
N ALA A 4 -22.95 60.08 15.41
CA ALA A 4 -22.46 60.84 14.24
C ALA A 4 -21.07 60.31 13.79
N ILE A 5 -20.45 60.70 12.66
CA ILE A 5 -20.78 60.40 11.25
C ILE A 5 -19.50 59.82 10.57
N ALA A 6 -19.64 59.17 9.41
CA ALA A 6 -18.64 58.50 8.56
C ALA A 6 -17.36 59.28 8.13
N GLY A 7 -16.32 58.51 7.75
CA GLY A 7 -15.76 58.63 6.39
C GLY A 7 -14.25 58.87 6.18
N SER A 8 -13.54 57.81 5.77
CA SER A 8 -12.38 57.82 4.84
C SER A 8 -10.99 58.35 5.29
N CYS A 9 -10.01 57.44 5.50
CA CYS A 9 -8.94 57.18 4.51
C CYS A 9 -8.11 55.92 4.87
N VAL A 10 -7.32 55.40 3.90
CA VAL A 10 -6.73 54.04 3.91
C VAL A 10 -5.24 54.03 4.30
N LYS A 11 -4.80 53.12 5.20
CA LYS A 11 -3.72 52.12 4.93
C LYS A 11 -3.32 51.22 6.13
N ASN A 12 -2.99 49.97 5.77
CA ASN A 12 -2.14 48.97 6.45
C ASN A 12 -2.64 48.26 7.73
N TYR A 13 -2.88 46.95 7.58
CA TYR A 13 -2.72 45.89 8.61
C TYR A 13 -1.21 45.64 8.90
N PRO A 14 -0.78 44.81 9.89
CA PRO A 14 -1.56 43.91 10.79
C PRO A 14 -1.22 44.00 12.30
N GLU A 15 -2.06 43.39 13.17
CA GLU A 15 -1.71 42.29 14.11
C GLU A 15 -2.88 41.98 15.07
N ASP A 16 -2.84 40.79 15.69
CA ASP A 16 -3.96 40.08 16.31
C ASP A 16 -4.62 40.76 17.53
N ARG A 17 -5.91 40.47 17.74
CA ARG A 17 -6.33 39.53 18.81
C ARG A 17 -7.79 39.08 18.71
N GLU A 18 -7.99 37.84 19.14
CA GLU A 18 -9.24 37.08 19.19
C GLU A 18 -10.34 37.70 20.09
N PHE A 19 -11.49 36.99 20.08
CA PHE A 19 -12.63 36.98 21.00
C PHE A 19 -13.92 37.61 20.49
N LEU A 20 -14.70 36.82 19.74
CA LEU A 20 -16.16 36.78 19.83
C LEU A 20 -16.79 35.53 19.17
N PHE A 21 -16.24 34.33 19.43
CA PHE A 21 -17.03 33.11 19.29
C PHE A 21 -17.99 33.01 20.49
N LEU A 22 -19.26 33.35 20.24
CA LEU A 22 -20.35 32.90 21.10
C LEU A 22 -20.49 31.38 20.88
N PRO A 23 -20.73 30.56 21.92
CA PRO A 23 -20.98 29.14 21.74
C PRO A 23 -22.34 28.96 21.05
N GLY A 24 -22.31 28.77 19.73
CA GLY A 24 -23.44 28.21 18.99
C GLY A 24 -23.70 26.76 19.43
N PRO A 25 -24.93 26.27 19.34
CA PRO A 25 -25.25 24.88 19.63
C PRO A 25 -24.83 23.98 18.45
N GLY A 26 -23.53 23.88 18.18
CA GLY A 26 -23.00 22.99 17.14
C GLY A 26 -23.48 21.55 17.35
N VAL A 27 -23.80 20.87 16.26
CA VAL A 27 -24.49 19.58 16.24
C VAL A 27 -23.51 18.47 16.60
N VAL A 28 -23.98 17.50 17.36
CA VAL A 28 -23.17 16.35 17.77
C VAL A 28 -23.43 15.21 16.80
N LEU A 29 -22.42 14.84 16.01
CA LEU A 29 -22.45 13.65 15.18
C LEU A 29 -22.39 12.41 16.08
N GLY A 30 -23.30 11.46 15.86
CA GLY A 30 -23.39 10.26 16.66
C GLY A 30 -24.06 9.13 15.92
N GLY A 31 -24.36 8.07 16.66
CA GLY A 31 -24.80 6.84 16.05
C GLY A 31 -24.97 5.69 17.03
N PHE A 32 -25.07 4.49 16.48
CA PHE A 32 -25.17 3.25 17.24
C PHE A 32 -24.22 2.20 16.67
N VAL A 33 -23.45 1.56 17.54
CA VAL A 33 -22.63 0.39 17.22
C VAL A 33 -23.34 -0.87 17.69
N ALA A 34 -23.52 -1.83 16.79
CA ALA A 34 -24.04 -3.16 17.09
C ALA A 34 -22.97 -4.24 16.88
N GLY A 35 -23.05 -5.33 17.64
CA GLY A 35 -22.21 -6.54 17.49
C GLY A 35 -20.72 -6.39 17.81
N LEU A 36 -20.30 -5.26 18.40
CA LEU A 36 -19.00 -5.10 19.04
C LEU A 36 -19.04 -5.62 20.49
N GLU A 37 -18.16 -6.55 20.85
CA GLU A 37 -18.06 -7.14 22.21
C GLU A 37 -16.70 -6.85 22.88
N ASP A 38 -15.64 -6.68 22.08
CA ASP A 38 -14.27 -6.41 22.51
C ASP A 38 -13.86 -4.95 22.19
N PRO A 39 -12.95 -4.35 22.98
CA PRO A 39 -12.47 -3.00 22.72
C PRO A 39 -11.47 -2.92 21.55
N GLY A 40 -11.44 -1.78 20.88
CA GLY A 40 -10.48 -1.48 19.82
C GLY A 40 -11.08 -0.96 18.52
N LEU A 41 -12.41 -0.83 18.45
CA LEU A 41 -13.06 -0.07 17.39
C LEU A 41 -12.74 1.42 17.61
N VAL A 42 -12.20 2.06 16.58
CA VAL A 42 -12.02 3.51 16.54
C VAL A 42 -12.69 4.01 15.28
N LEU A 43 -13.71 4.83 15.45
CA LEU A 43 -14.33 5.60 14.38
C LEU A 43 -13.58 6.91 14.22
N GLN A 44 -13.46 7.41 13.00
CA GLN A 44 -12.84 8.70 12.72
C GLN A 44 -13.73 9.47 11.76
N SER A 45 -13.84 10.79 11.92
CA SER A 45 -14.36 11.70 10.90
C SER A 45 -13.48 12.94 10.86
N GLY A 46 -12.76 13.15 9.75
CA GLY A 46 -11.74 14.20 9.68
C GLY A 46 -10.63 14.01 10.72
N ALA A 47 -10.44 15.01 11.57
CA ALA A 47 -9.52 14.96 12.72
C ALA A 47 -10.13 14.38 14.00
N HIS A 48 -11.45 14.12 14.02
CA HIS A 48 -12.18 13.66 15.20
C HIS A 48 -12.14 12.15 15.30
N PHE A 49 -11.91 11.61 16.50
CA PHE A 49 -11.85 10.17 16.76
C PHE A 49 -12.82 9.78 17.88
N GLN A 50 -13.48 8.64 17.73
CA GLN A 50 -14.30 8.04 18.76
C GLN A 50 -13.89 6.59 19.00
N SER A 51 -13.23 6.35 20.14
CA SER A 51 -12.88 5.00 20.59
C SER A 51 -14.05 4.32 21.27
N LEU A 52 -14.27 3.05 20.95
CA LEU A 52 -15.41 2.25 21.39
C LEU A 52 -14.95 0.92 21.97
N SER A 53 -15.47 0.59 23.15
CA SER A 53 -15.11 -0.61 23.90
C SER A 53 -16.12 -1.76 23.77
N GLN A 54 -17.33 -1.47 23.29
CA GLN A 54 -18.47 -2.38 23.18
C GLN A 54 -19.58 -1.74 22.34
N SER A 55 -20.59 -2.52 21.98
CA SER A 55 -21.84 -2.05 21.36
C SER A 55 -22.57 -1.01 22.22
N GLY A 56 -23.24 -0.07 21.57
CA GLY A 56 -24.01 1.00 22.21
C GLY A 56 -24.11 2.27 21.35
N SER A 57 -24.83 3.26 21.86
CA SER A 57 -24.85 4.60 21.26
C SER A 57 -23.50 5.29 21.42
N PHE A 58 -23.02 5.94 20.37
CA PHE A 58 -21.82 6.77 20.40
C PHE A 58 -22.12 8.19 19.93
N GLN A 59 -21.22 9.09 20.28
CA GLN A 59 -21.16 10.46 19.79
C GLN A 59 -19.68 10.84 19.69
N PHE A 60 -19.30 11.67 18.74
CA PHE A 60 -18.00 12.33 18.78
C PHE A 60 -18.03 13.44 19.85
N ASP A 61 -16.90 13.65 20.55
CA ASP A 61 -16.82 14.64 21.63
C ASP A 61 -16.86 16.09 21.11
N ASP A 62 -16.43 16.31 19.87
CA ASP A 62 -16.44 17.61 19.20
C ASP A 62 -17.79 17.94 18.55
N ARG A 63 -18.07 19.24 18.42
CA ARG A 63 -19.26 19.77 17.74
C ARG A 63 -18.94 20.08 16.30
N PHE A 64 -19.85 19.69 15.41
CA PHE A 64 -19.83 20.02 14.00
C PHE A 64 -20.72 21.23 13.73
N GLU A 65 -20.35 22.06 12.76
CA GLU A 65 -21.18 23.18 12.33
C GLU A 65 -22.25 22.75 11.31
N PRO A 66 -23.48 23.30 11.33
CA PRO A 66 -24.47 23.02 10.29
C PRO A 66 -23.94 23.37 8.89
N GLY A 67 -24.01 22.42 7.96
CA GLY A 67 -23.41 22.51 6.63
C GLY A 67 -21.99 21.96 6.50
N GLU A 68 -21.35 21.57 7.61
CA GLU A 68 -20.10 20.80 7.58
C GLU A 68 -20.35 19.38 7.06
N ALA A 69 -19.42 18.81 6.30
CA ALA A 69 -19.53 17.45 5.78
C ALA A 69 -18.77 16.46 6.69
N TYR A 70 -19.32 15.26 6.85
CA TYR A 70 -18.77 14.22 7.71
C TYR A 70 -18.49 12.93 6.94
N ASP A 71 -17.46 12.19 7.37
CA ASP A 71 -17.02 10.93 6.77
C ASP A 71 -16.56 9.98 7.89
N VAL A 72 -17.49 9.25 8.48
CA VAL A 72 -17.21 8.27 9.53
C VAL A 72 -16.62 7.02 8.90
N VAL A 73 -15.33 6.82 9.14
CA VAL A 73 -14.53 5.69 8.67
C VAL A 73 -14.02 4.85 9.84
N LEU A 74 -13.72 3.58 9.55
CA LEU A 74 -13.13 2.64 10.50
C LEU A 74 -11.61 2.89 10.59
N ALA A 75 -11.17 3.75 11.51
CA ALA A 75 -9.74 4.02 11.73
C ALA A 75 -9.01 2.86 12.42
N SER A 76 -9.74 2.07 13.22
CA SER A 76 -9.28 0.80 13.77
C SER A 76 -10.47 -0.13 13.96
N VAL A 77 -10.28 -1.42 13.70
CA VAL A 77 -11.25 -2.50 13.96
C VAL A 77 -10.54 -3.51 14.87
N PRO A 78 -11.18 -4.02 15.94
CA PRO A 78 -10.52 -5.01 16.79
C PRO A 78 -10.25 -6.32 16.02
N ALA A 79 -9.23 -7.06 16.44
CA ALA A 79 -8.89 -8.33 15.80
C ALA A 79 -10.06 -9.32 15.82
N GLY A 80 -10.34 -9.95 14.69
CA GLY A 80 -11.49 -10.86 14.51
C GLY A 80 -12.82 -10.16 14.20
N TYR A 81 -12.87 -8.82 14.14
CA TYR A 81 -14.07 -8.10 13.72
C TYR A 81 -14.00 -7.68 12.26
N ILE A 82 -15.16 -7.70 11.61
CA ILE A 82 -15.44 -7.05 10.34
C ILE A 82 -16.60 -6.10 10.62
N CYS A 83 -16.32 -4.80 10.59
CA CYS A 83 -17.35 -3.77 10.76
C CYS A 83 -17.74 -3.17 9.41
N SER A 84 -18.99 -2.78 9.30
CA SER A 84 -19.53 -2.00 8.19
C SER A 84 -20.20 -0.75 8.74
N ILE A 85 -20.18 0.34 7.98
CA ILE A 85 -20.82 1.59 8.36
C ILE A 85 -21.95 1.88 7.36
N ARG A 86 -23.15 2.19 7.87
CA ARG A 86 -24.28 2.71 7.13
C ARG A 86 -24.55 4.15 7.56
N ASN A 87 -24.90 5.01 6.60
CA ASN A 87 -25.01 6.45 6.80
C ASN A 87 -23.72 7.04 7.43
N GLY A 88 -22.57 6.47 7.07
CA GLY A 88 -21.26 6.89 7.59
C GLY A 88 -20.91 8.32 7.17
N ASP A 89 -21.59 8.82 6.15
CA ASP A 89 -21.25 10.03 5.44
C ASP A 89 -22.45 10.93 5.18
N GLY A 90 -22.16 12.21 4.93
CA GLY A 90 -23.14 13.19 4.52
C GLY A 90 -22.80 14.60 4.95
N VAL A 91 -23.83 15.42 5.12
CA VAL A 91 -23.72 16.81 5.59
C VAL A 91 -24.48 16.96 6.90
N ILE A 92 -23.85 17.63 7.86
CA ILE A 92 -24.40 17.96 9.17
C ILE A 92 -25.59 18.90 8.98
N THR A 93 -26.77 18.43 9.35
CA THR A 93 -28.02 19.21 9.38
C THR A 93 -28.43 19.48 10.83
N GLU A 94 -29.50 20.24 11.06
CA GLU A 94 -29.95 20.58 12.43
C GLU A 94 -30.44 19.35 13.25
N ASP A 95 -30.61 18.19 12.61
CA ASP A 95 -31.05 16.94 13.24
C ASP A 95 -29.90 15.99 13.61
N ARG A 96 -30.18 15.09 14.56
CA ARG A 96 -29.26 13.99 14.92
C ARG A 96 -29.13 13.00 13.75
N LEU A 97 -27.96 12.99 13.15
CA LEU A 97 -27.53 11.95 12.23
C LEU A 97 -27.35 10.63 13.00
N ASN A 98 -27.83 9.53 12.40
CA ASN A 98 -27.75 8.19 12.96
C ASN A 98 -26.80 7.36 12.11
N VAL A 99 -25.50 7.54 12.34
CA VAL A 99 -24.47 6.64 11.80
C VAL A 99 -24.70 5.27 12.42
N GLN A 100 -24.86 4.22 11.62
CA GLN A 100 -24.97 2.86 12.13
C GLN A 100 -23.69 2.10 11.82
N VAL A 101 -23.02 1.58 12.84
CA VAL A 101 -21.83 0.74 12.69
C VAL A 101 -22.22 -0.67 13.09
N ASP A 102 -22.35 -1.56 12.11
CA ASP A 102 -22.64 -2.96 12.37
C ASP A 102 -21.32 -3.74 12.29
N CYS A 103 -20.82 -4.11 13.47
CA CYS A 103 -19.68 -4.99 13.64
C CYS A 103 -20.15 -6.43 13.76
N LEU A 104 -19.53 -7.33 12.99
CA LEU A 104 -19.60 -8.76 13.24
C LEU A 104 -18.22 -9.25 13.65
N LYS A 105 -18.14 -9.96 14.78
CA LYS A 105 -16.97 -10.79 15.05
C LYS A 105 -17.05 -12.02 14.13
N ALA A 106 -16.19 -12.07 13.13
CA ALA A 106 -15.90 -13.30 12.39
C ALA A 106 -15.17 -14.22 13.39
N ALA A 107 -15.95 -15.05 14.10
CA ALA A 107 -15.59 -15.64 15.38
C ALA A 107 -14.22 -16.31 15.41
N GLU A 108 -13.93 -17.10 14.38
CA GLU A 108 -12.60 -17.63 14.07
C GLU A 108 -12.56 -18.02 12.58
N ILE A 109 -11.45 -17.70 11.90
CA ILE A 109 -11.12 -18.27 10.59
C ILE A 109 -10.00 -19.29 10.82
N THR A 110 -10.25 -20.55 10.49
CA THR A 110 -9.30 -21.66 10.69
C THR A 110 -9.11 -22.42 9.39
N PRO A 111 -7.88 -22.46 8.83
CA PRO A 111 -6.68 -21.75 9.24
C PRO A 111 -6.80 -20.22 9.10
N ALA A 112 -6.07 -19.48 9.93
CA ALA A 112 -6.09 -18.02 9.95
C ALA A 112 -5.81 -17.41 8.56
N ASP A 113 -6.42 -16.26 8.27
CA ASP A 113 -6.15 -15.54 7.03
C ASP A 113 -4.63 -15.31 6.83
N GLN A 114 -4.20 -15.33 5.56
CA GLN A 114 -2.81 -15.24 5.13
C GLN A 114 -1.94 -16.43 5.55
N SER A 115 -2.48 -17.52 6.13
CA SER A 115 -1.65 -18.67 6.50
C SER A 115 -1.19 -19.52 5.31
N VAL A 116 -0.25 -20.41 5.60
CA VAL A 116 -0.01 -21.61 4.78
C VAL A 116 -1.09 -22.63 5.14
N ILE A 117 -1.65 -23.31 4.14
CA ILE A 117 -2.55 -24.45 4.34
C ILE A 117 -2.13 -25.63 3.46
N GLN A 118 -2.43 -26.85 3.93
CA GLN A 118 -2.17 -28.07 3.18
C GLN A 118 -3.25 -28.29 2.11
N ALA A 119 -2.88 -28.96 1.01
CA ALA A 119 -3.75 -29.08 -0.17
C ALA A 119 -5.13 -29.74 0.09
N SER A 120 -5.28 -30.57 1.12
CA SER A 120 -6.55 -31.21 1.51
C SER A 120 -7.23 -30.56 2.73
N GLN A 121 -6.71 -29.44 3.23
CA GLN A 121 -7.18 -28.83 4.47
C GLN A 121 -8.47 -28.03 4.23
N PRO A 122 -9.55 -28.27 5.01
CA PRO A 122 -10.74 -27.43 4.95
C PRO A 122 -10.44 -26.03 5.49
N ILE A 123 -11.25 -25.07 5.09
CA ILE A 123 -11.28 -23.71 5.64
C ILE A 123 -12.60 -23.55 6.38
N GLU A 124 -12.53 -23.25 7.67
CA GLU A 124 -13.67 -23.08 8.57
C GLU A 124 -13.80 -21.61 8.95
N ILE A 125 -14.98 -21.04 8.71
CA ILE A 125 -15.35 -19.69 9.09
C ILE A 125 -16.46 -19.82 10.13
N ARG A 126 -16.11 -19.68 11.40
CA ARG A 126 -17.06 -19.59 12.51
C ARG A 126 -17.54 -18.13 12.59
N PHE A 127 -18.82 -17.92 12.87
CA PHE A 127 -19.42 -16.59 13.05
C PHE A 127 -20.04 -16.49 14.45
N THR A 128 -19.98 -15.33 15.13
CA THR A 128 -20.56 -15.21 16.49
C THR A 128 -22.09 -15.14 16.52
N ARG A 129 -22.75 -15.33 15.37
CA ARG A 129 -24.20 -15.29 15.19
C ARG A 129 -24.63 -16.34 14.19
N SER A 130 -25.93 -16.63 14.14
CA SER A 130 -26.54 -17.47 13.10
C SER A 130 -26.43 -16.76 11.75
N MET A 131 -25.86 -17.44 10.75
CA MET A 131 -25.60 -16.90 9.42
C MET A 131 -26.25 -17.76 8.34
N THR A 132 -26.41 -17.20 7.16
CA THR A 132 -26.95 -17.88 5.98
C THR A 132 -26.49 -17.17 4.71
N GLY A 133 -26.91 -17.67 3.54
CA GLY A 133 -26.71 -16.99 2.26
C GLY A 133 -25.29 -16.98 1.67
N CYS A 134 -24.24 -17.23 2.48
CA CYS A 134 -22.86 -17.25 2.00
C CYS A 134 -22.68 -18.16 0.78
N THR A 135 -22.13 -17.59 -0.29
CA THR A 135 -21.64 -18.33 -1.45
C THR A 135 -20.15 -18.11 -1.64
N VAL A 136 -19.44 -19.11 -2.14
CA VAL A 136 -18.06 -18.93 -2.62
C VAL A 136 -18.11 -18.36 -4.04
N ASP A 137 -17.30 -17.35 -4.32
CA ASP A 137 -17.12 -16.83 -5.68
C ASP A 137 -16.34 -17.84 -6.54
N GLY A 138 -17.05 -18.54 -7.43
CA GLY A 138 -16.46 -19.52 -8.34
C GLY A 138 -15.63 -18.92 -9.49
N SER A 139 -15.48 -17.60 -9.59
CA SER A 139 -14.81 -16.95 -10.73
C SER A 139 -13.29 -16.81 -10.55
N THR A 140 -12.78 -16.80 -9.32
CA THR A 140 -11.36 -16.54 -9.02
C THR A 140 -10.81 -17.41 -7.87
N GLY A 141 -9.49 -17.33 -7.65
CA GLY A 141 -8.86 -17.82 -6.42
C GLY A 141 -9.14 -19.29 -6.14
N LEU A 142 -9.51 -19.62 -4.90
CA LEU A 142 -9.87 -20.98 -4.45
C LEU A 142 -11.26 -21.43 -4.91
N GLY A 143 -12.17 -20.51 -5.26
CA GLY A 143 -13.51 -20.87 -5.73
C GLY A 143 -13.54 -21.54 -7.11
N THR A 144 -12.44 -21.42 -7.88
CA THR A 144 -12.26 -22.18 -9.13
C THR A 144 -11.85 -23.64 -8.91
N ASP A 145 -11.36 -23.99 -7.72
CA ASP A 145 -11.04 -25.37 -7.36
C ASP A 145 -12.33 -26.10 -6.92
N SER A 146 -12.45 -27.40 -7.21
CA SER A 146 -13.65 -28.15 -6.86
C SER A 146 -13.82 -28.29 -5.35
N HIS A 147 -14.92 -27.76 -4.81
CA HIS A 147 -15.19 -27.69 -3.37
C HIS A 147 -16.66 -27.97 -3.03
N SER A 148 -16.92 -28.27 -1.76
CA SER A 148 -18.24 -28.34 -1.15
C SER A 148 -18.32 -27.41 0.05
N ILE A 149 -19.51 -26.85 0.30
CA ILE A 149 -19.80 -26.03 1.48
C ILE A 149 -20.75 -26.78 2.41
N ALA A 150 -20.51 -26.67 3.72
CA ALA A 150 -21.38 -27.20 4.77
C ALA A 150 -21.54 -26.17 5.89
N TRP A 151 -22.73 -26.12 6.48
CA TRP A 151 -23.03 -25.30 7.65
C TRP A 151 -23.18 -26.20 8.87
N SER A 152 -22.64 -25.79 10.04
CA SER A 152 -22.73 -26.59 11.27
C SER A 152 -24.16 -26.63 11.79
N THR A 153 -24.81 -25.47 12.01
CA THR A 153 -26.25 -25.37 12.34
C THR A 153 -26.77 -23.96 12.05
N THR A 154 -27.55 -23.79 10.97
CA THR A 154 -28.08 -22.49 10.47
C THR A 154 -29.11 -21.77 11.36
N ASN A 155 -29.15 -22.04 12.67
CA ASN A 155 -30.17 -21.56 13.60
C ASN A 155 -29.64 -21.32 15.05
N VAL A 156 -28.33 -21.23 15.26
CA VAL A 156 -27.72 -21.06 16.61
C VAL A 156 -26.59 -20.01 16.56
N VAL A 157 -26.27 -19.44 17.73
CA VAL A 157 -24.99 -18.73 17.96
C VAL A 157 -23.82 -19.70 17.67
N ASP A 158 -22.69 -19.20 17.17
CA ASP A 158 -21.52 -19.99 16.75
C ASP A 158 -21.75 -20.91 15.52
N ASP A 159 -22.48 -20.42 14.51
CA ASP A 159 -22.62 -21.14 13.24
C ASP A 159 -21.31 -21.10 12.43
N THR A 160 -20.98 -22.20 11.77
CA THR A 160 -19.71 -22.41 11.06
C THR A 160 -19.95 -22.80 9.62
N LEU A 161 -19.42 -22.00 8.69
CA LEU A 161 -19.28 -22.38 7.29
C LEU A 161 -17.95 -23.13 7.10
N THR A 162 -18.03 -24.40 6.76
CA THR A 162 -16.87 -25.21 6.35
C THR A 162 -16.82 -25.29 4.83
N VAL A 163 -15.73 -24.81 4.24
CA VAL A 163 -15.40 -24.98 2.82
C VAL A 163 -14.36 -26.09 2.69
N THR A 164 -14.78 -27.23 2.13
CA THR A 164 -13.93 -28.42 1.98
C THR A 164 -13.61 -28.65 0.50
N PRO A 165 -12.34 -28.82 0.10
CA PRO A 165 -12.03 -29.24 -1.27
C PRO A 165 -12.57 -30.65 -1.51
N THR A 166 -13.25 -30.87 -2.65
CA THR A 166 -13.72 -32.23 -3.04
C THR A 166 -12.61 -33.04 -3.73
N GLY A 167 -11.47 -32.42 -3.97
CA GLY A 167 -10.19 -33.04 -4.28
C GLY A 167 -9.10 -32.41 -3.42
N ASN A 168 -8.09 -31.81 -4.08
CA ASN A 168 -7.09 -30.97 -3.43
C ASN A 168 -7.23 -29.53 -3.96
N TRP A 169 -6.97 -28.54 -3.10
CA TRP A 169 -6.63 -27.19 -3.51
C TRP A 169 -5.39 -27.22 -4.41
N ASN A 170 -5.41 -26.46 -5.51
CA ASN A 170 -4.27 -26.34 -6.40
C ASN A 170 -3.14 -25.54 -5.72
N ALA A 171 -1.91 -26.06 -5.78
CA ALA A 171 -0.74 -25.43 -5.14
C ALA A 171 -0.44 -24.06 -5.75
N GLY A 172 -0.19 -23.05 -4.91
CA GLY A 172 -0.02 -21.67 -5.36
C GLY A 172 0.04 -20.65 -4.21
N ALA A 173 0.72 -19.53 -4.44
CA ALA A 173 0.63 -18.35 -3.60
C ALA A 173 -0.64 -17.54 -3.90
N ASN A 174 -1.06 -16.67 -2.98
CA ASN A 174 -2.18 -15.73 -3.16
C ASN A 174 -3.50 -16.36 -3.65
N ARG A 175 -3.81 -17.59 -3.23
CA ARG A 175 -5.09 -18.22 -3.59
C ARG A 175 -6.16 -17.66 -2.65
N ILE A 176 -7.03 -16.80 -3.16
CA ILE A 176 -8.06 -16.11 -2.38
C ILE A 176 -9.36 -16.94 -2.35
N LEU A 177 -9.88 -17.26 -1.16
CA LEU A 177 -11.25 -17.72 -0.97
C LEU A 177 -12.15 -16.50 -0.74
N GLN A 178 -12.89 -16.09 -1.76
CA GLN A 178 -13.85 -14.99 -1.66
C GLN A 178 -15.24 -15.54 -1.31
N LEU A 179 -15.80 -15.06 -0.21
CA LEU A 179 -17.19 -15.26 0.19
C LEU A 179 -18.02 -14.03 -0.21
N LEU A 180 -19.25 -14.29 -0.65
CA LEU A 180 -20.22 -13.29 -1.09
C LEU A 180 -21.57 -13.54 -0.40
N ASN A 181 -22.31 -12.46 -0.14
CA ASN A 181 -23.70 -12.50 0.33
C ASN A 181 -23.92 -13.25 1.66
N CYS A 182 -22.93 -13.26 2.56
CA CYS A 182 -23.07 -13.79 3.91
C CYS A 182 -24.00 -12.90 4.72
N GLN A 183 -25.20 -13.39 5.06
CA GLN A 183 -26.23 -12.63 5.76
C GLN A 183 -26.46 -13.19 7.16
N ASP A 184 -26.73 -12.34 8.15
CA ASP A 184 -27.25 -12.81 9.42
C ASP A 184 -28.73 -13.22 9.28
N THR A 185 -29.17 -14.16 10.11
CA THR A 185 -30.56 -14.68 10.00
C THR A 185 -31.62 -13.61 10.36
N ASP A 186 -31.21 -12.54 11.05
CA ASP A 186 -32.05 -11.39 11.41
C ASP A 186 -32.14 -10.33 10.28
N GLY A 187 -31.30 -10.42 9.23
CA GLY A 187 -31.35 -9.55 8.05
C GLY A 187 -30.75 -8.14 8.22
N PHE A 188 -29.96 -7.91 9.27
CA PHE A 188 -29.31 -6.62 9.56
C PHE A 188 -27.89 -6.52 9.00
N PHE A 189 -27.26 -7.63 8.66
CA PHE A 189 -25.86 -7.70 8.24
C PHE A 189 -25.72 -8.42 6.90
N ASN A 190 -24.86 -7.90 6.03
CA ASN A 190 -24.47 -8.54 4.77
C ASN A 190 -22.97 -8.36 4.57
N LEU A 191 -22.27 -9.47 4.32
CA LEU A 191 -20.81 -9.53 4.25
C LEU A 191 -20.35 -10.20 2.95
N SER A 192 -19.40 -9.53 2.31
CA SER A 192 -18.48 -10.15 1.36
C SER A 192 -17.08 -10.02 1.95
N THR A 193 -16.34 -11.12 2.03
CA THR A 193 -14.99 -11.15 2.62
C THR A 193 -14.08 -12.10 1.86
N GLY A 194 -12.80 -11.76 1.76
CA GLY A 194 -11.79 -12.56 1.07
C GLY A 194 -10.70 -13.00 2.03
N MET A 195 -10.40 -14.30 2.05
CA MET A 195 -9.25 -14.87 2.79
C MET A 195 -8.18 -15.28 1.79
N ARG A 196 -6.93 -14.86 2.00
CA ARG A 196 -5.79 -15.20 1.13
C ARG A 196 -4.99 -16.34 1.74
N TYR A 197 -4.66 -17.35 0.95
CA TYR A 197 -3.84 -18.48 1.43
C TYR A 197 -2.65 -18.79 0.52
N PHE A 198 -1.59 -19.34 1.11
CA PHE A 198 -0.55 -20.07 0.40
C PHE A 198 -0.85 -21.57 0.47
N ILE A 199 -1.16 -22.18 -0.68
CA ILE A 199 -1.41 -23.61 -0.78
C ILE A 199 -0.07 -24.33 -0.96
N ALA A 200 0.42 -24.93 0.12
CA ALA A 200 1.68 -25.68 0.11
C ALA A 200 1.44 -27.14 -0.31
N SER A 201 2.35 -27.64 -1.15
CA SER A 201 2.56 -29.06 -1.40
C SER A 201 3.51 -29.70 -0.37
N ASP A 202 4.36 -28.87 0.26
CA ASP A 202 5.31 -29.28 1.29
C ASP A 202 5.61 -28.08 2.21
N ALA A 203 5.70 -28.28 3.52
CA ALA A 203 5.86 -27.19 4.49
C ALA A 203 6.89 -27.53 5.58
N ARG A 204 7.70 -26.55 5.97
CA ARG A 204 8.72 -26.68 7.02
C ARG A 204 8.56 -25.61 8.09
N TYR A 205 8.97 -25.91 9.31
CA TYR A 205 8.85 -25.02 10.46
C TYR A 205 10.23 -24.60 10.98
N VAL A 206 10.41 -23.30 11.26
CA VAL A 206 11.66 -22.71 11.79
C VAL A 206 11.37 -21.85 13.01
N SER A 207 12.09 -22.07 14.10
CA SER A 207 11.97 -21.29 15.34
C SER A 207 13.35 -21.04 15.96
N MET A 208 13.51 -19.92 16.66
CA MET A 208 14.74 -19.63 17.43
C MET A 208 15.04 -20.68 18.52
N THR A 209 14.06 -21.50 18.91
CA THR A 209 14.22 -22.62 19.85
C THR A 209 14.24 -23.99 19.17
N GLY A 210 14.34 -24.04 17.83
CA GLY A 210 14.42 -25.28 17.07
C GLY A 210 15.77 -25.99 17.18
N ASP A 211 15.90 -27.12 16.50
CA ASP A 211 17.13 -27.92 16.46
C ASP A 211 17.48 -28.39 15.04
N ASP A 212 18.74 -28.22 14.66
CA ASP A 212 19.34 -28.72 13.40
C ASP A 212 20.30 -29.91 13.65
N LEU A 213 20.62 -30.24 14.91
CA LEU A 213 21.73 -31.14 15.28
C LEU A 213 21.34 -32.62 15.36
N THR A 214 20.06 -32.95 15.55
CA THR A 214 19.61 -34.34 15.73
C THR A 214 19.64 -35.20 14.47
N GLY A 215 19.91 -34.63 13.29
CA GLY A 215 20.14 -35.37 12.03
C GLY A 215 18.94 -36.14 11.46
N THR A 216 17.83 -36.17 12.18
CA THR A 216 16.55 -36.77 11.80
C THR A 216 15.40 -35.76 11.86
N ASN A 217 15.65 -34.52 12.30
CA ASN A 217 14.64 -33.48 12.27
C ASN A 217 14.49 -32.96 10.83
N ASP A 218 13.47 -33.46 10.13
CA ASP A 218 13.10 -32.95 8.80
C ASP A 218 12.31 -31.64 8.86
N CYS A 219 11.97 -31.17 10.07
CA CYS A 219 11.25 -29.93 10.35
C CYS A 219 9.84 -29.88 9.72
N SER A 220 9.22 -31.05 9.47
CA SER A 220 7.88 -31.20 8.88
C SER A 220 6.72 -30.94 9.86
N VAL A 221 6.98 -30.83 11.16
CA VAL A 221 5.96 -30.58 12.21
C VAL A 221 6.35 -29.40 13.11
N SER A 222 5.36 -28.60 13.52
CA SER A 222 5.56 -27.36 14.30
C SER A 222 6.15 -27.58 15.69
N THR A 223 5.98 -28.77 16.27
CA THR A 223 6.51 -29.15 17.59
C THR A 223 8.00 -29.50 17.58
N THR A 224 8.60 -29.75 16.42
CA THR A 224 10.04 -29.98 16.26
C THR A 224 10.59 -29.12 15.10
N PRO A 225 10.61 -27.78 15.24
CA PRO A 225 11.07 -26.90 14.18
C PRO A 225 12.60 -26.95 14.02
N CYS A 226 13.08 -26.57 12.84
CA CYS A 226 14.49 -26.29 12.57
C CYS A 226 14.95 -25.05 13.37
N ALA A 227 16.23 -25.01 13.73
CA ALA A 227 16.88 -23.81 14.25
C ALA A 227 17.18 -22.80 13.13
N THR A 228 17.57 -23.27 11.93
CA THR A 228 17.94 -22.39 10.80
C THR A 228 17.06 -22.55 9.57
N ILE A 229 16.82 -21.41 8.89
CA ILE A 229 16.12 -21.35 7.60
C ILE A 229 16.89 -22.13 6.53
N ALA A 230 18.22 -22.08 6.54
CA ALA A 230 19.05 -22.81 5.59
C ALA A 230 18.89 -24.33 5.73
N HIS A 231 18.79 -24.84 6.97
CA HIS A 231 18.51 -26.26 7.19
C HIS A 231 17.09 -26.62 6.72
N ALA A 232 16.06 -25.84 7.08
CA ALA A 232 14.69 -26.09 6.63
C ALA A 232 14.55 -26.10 5.08
N ILE A 233 15.23 -25.19 4.37
CA ILE A 233 15.30 -25.21 2.90
C ILE A 233 15.91 -26.53 2.38
N SER A 234 16.96 -27.05 3.03
CA SER A 234 17.57 -28.33 2.65
C SER A 234 16.66 -29.54 2.85
N GLN A 235 15.69 -29.46 3.79
CA GLN A 235 14.72 -30.52 4.06
C GLN A 235 13.46 -30.44 3.18
N ALA A 236 13.17 -29.28 2.57
CA ALA A 236 12.04 -29.06 1.66
C ALA A 236 12.32 -29.70 0.28
N THR A 237 12.10 -31.02 0.18
CA THR A 237 12.43 -31.81 -1.02
C THR A 237 11.26 -31.98 -2.00
N GLY A 238 10.01 -31.66 -1.59
CA GLY A 238 8.81 -31.79 -2.44
C GLY A 238 8.64 -30.71 -3.52
N CYS A 239 9.64 -29.87 -3.77
CA CYS A 239 9.49 -28.57 -4.45
C CYS A 239 9.82 -28.61 -5.94
N GLY A 240 9.03 -27.90 -6.76
CA GLY A 240 9.25 -27.77 -8.21
C GLY A 240 8.09 -28.31 -9.07
N GLY A 241 8.20 -28.18 -10.40
CA GLY A 241 7.20 -28.69 -11.35
C GLY A 241 5.85 -27.97 -11.25
N ALA A 242 4.87 -28.56 -10.55
CA ALA A 242 3.61 -27.92 -10.17
C ALA A 242 3.53 -27.61 -8.66
N ASN A 243 4.45 -28.12 -7.86
CA ASN A 243 4.43 -28.04 -6.39
C ASN A 243 4.94 -26.68 -5.90
N ARG A 244 4.49 -26.26 -4.71
CA ARG A 244 4.96 -25.07 -3.99
C ARG A 244 5.30 -25.42 -2.56
N CYS A 245 6.36 -24.82 -2.04
CA CYS A 245 6.84 -25.09 -0.70
C CYS A 245 6.87 -23.82 0.14
N ALA A 246 6.58 -23.97 1.43
CA ALA A 246 6.63 -22.88 2.40
C ALA A 246 7.56 -23.21 3.58
N ILE A 247 8.48 -22.32 3.88
CA ILE A 247 9.21 -22.31 5.15
C ILE A 247 8.47 -21.33 6.07
N GLN A 248 7.73 -21.87 7.03
CA GLN A 248 7.02 -21.12 8.07
C GLN A 248 8.00 -20.77 9.19
N ILE A 249 8.12 -19.49 9.50
CA ILE A 249 9.13 -18.96 10.42
C ILE A 249 8.42 -18.23 11.55
N ALA A 250 8.60 -18.74 12.78
CA ALA A 250 8.07 -18.14 13.99
C ALA A 250 8.64 -16.72 14.23
N ASN A 251 7.96 -15.91 15.03
CA ASN A 251 8.42 -14.60 15.46
C ASN A 251 9.81 -14.67 16.12
N GLY A 252 10.64 -13.65 15.88
CA GLY A 252 12.04 -13.64 16.30
C GLY A 252 12.99 -13.03 15.29
N THR A 253 14.27 -12.96 15.65
CA THR A 253 15.34 -12.39 14.82
C THR A 253 16.34 -13.48 14.43
N TYR A 254 16.39 -13.79 13.14
CA TYR A 254 17.19 -14.88 12.56
C TYR A 254 18.41 -14.30 11.85
N ASN A 255 19.60 -14.64 12.34
CA ASN A 255 20.87 -14.28 11.71
C ASN A 255 21.25 -15.33 10.67
N LEU A 256 21.26 -14.95 9.39
CA LEU A 256 21.60 -15.82 8.26
C LEU A 256 23.12 -16.02 8.09
N GLY A 257 23.93 -15.33 8.91
CA GLY A 257 25.37 -15.47 8.97
C GLY A 257 26.13 -14.55 8.01
N ALA A 258 27.30 -15.01 7.59
CA ALA A 258 28.25 -14.20 6.84
C ALA A 258 27.87 -14.00 5.36
N ASN A 259 27.12 -14.92 4.76
CA ASN A 259 26.75 -14.91 3.34
C ASN A 259 25.26 -14.63 3.17
N ALA A 260 24.88 -14.07 2.03
CA ALA A 260 23.48 -13.94 1.62
C ALA A 260 22.81 -15.32 1.52
N LEU A 261 21.57 -15.42 2.00
CA LEU A 261 20.76 -16.62 1.78
C LEU A 261 20.30 -16.65 0.32
N ASN A 262 20.66 -17.72 -0.38
CA ASN A 262 20.24 -17.97 -1.75
C ASN A 262 18.83 -18.56 -1.75
N MET A 263 17.88 -17.81 -2.32
CA MET A 263 16.51 -18.30 -2.51
C MET A 263 16.49 -19.47 -3.50
N SER A 264 15.66 -20.47 -3.20
CA SER A 264 15.55 -21.71 -3.97
C SER A 264 14.22 -21.77 -4.73
N PRO A 265 14.18 -22.34 -5.96
CA PRO A 265 12.98 -22.35 -6.80
C PRO A 265 11.76 -22.91 -6.06
N ARG A 266 10.71 -22.10 -5.98
CA ARG A 266 9.38 -22.46 -5.44
C ARG A 266 9.37 -22.83 -3.95
N ILE A 267 10.40 -22.40 -3.23
CA ILE A 267 10.45 -22.41 -1.76
C ILE A 267 10.30 -20.97 -1.30
N SER A 268 9.13 -20.64 -0.76
CA SER A 268 8.80 -19.31 -0.25
C SER A 268 9.04 -19.23 1.26
N LEU A 269 9.45 -18.05 1.75
CA LEU A 269 9.65 -17.81 3.18
C LEU A 269 8.44 -17.05 3.74
N MET A 270 7.80 -17.62 4.75
CA MET A 270 6.57 -17.12 5.36
C MET A 270 6.84 -16.76 6.83
N GLY A 271 6.97 -15.47 7.13
CA GLY A 271 7.05 -14.96 8.51
C GLY A 271 5.67 -14.70 9.12
N GLY A 272 5.63 -14.08 10.29
CA GLY A 272 4.38 -13.67 10.94
C GLY A 272 3.75 -14.73 11.85
N PHE A 273 4.40 -15.86 12.12
CA PHE A 273 3.83 -16.92 12.97
C PHE A 273 4.13 -16.69 14.45
N SER A 274 3.23 -17.10 15.34
CA SER A 274 3.52 -17.22 16.77
C SER A 274 4.57 -18.32 17.03
N ALA A 275 5.19 -18.30 18.21
CA ALA A 275 6.27 -19.23 18.58
C ALA A 275 5.87 -20.73 18.54
N ASP A 276 4.57 -21.01 18.66
CA ASP A 276 3.92 -22.31 18.60
C ASP A 276 3.22 -22.60 17.25
N PHE A 277 3.27 -21.64 16.31
CA PHE A 277 2.58 -21.65 15.02
C PHE A 277 1.05 -21.74 15.08
N SER A 278 0.42 -21.48 16.24
CA SER A 278 -1.05 -21.50 16.38
C SER A 278 -1.75 -20.31 15.71
N SER A 279 -1.03 -19.22 15.43
CA SER A 279 -1.56 -18.03 14.77
C SER A 279 -0.58 -17.43 13.77
N ARG A 280 -1.10 -16.71 12.76
CA ARG A 280 -0.32 -15.86 11.86
C ARG A 280 -0.85 -14.42 11.89
N ASN A 281 0.05 -13.45 12.07
CA ASN A 281 -0.22 -12.03 11.93
C ASN A 281 1.12 -11.32 11.59
N PRO A 282 1.37 -10.97 10.31
CA PRO A 282 2.60 -10.28 9.87
C PRO A 282 2.91 -8.95 10.58
N TRP A 283 1.91 -8.29 11.18
CA TRP A 283 2.09 -6.99 11.84
C TRP A 283 2.41 -7.11 13.33
N ALA A 284 1.86 -8.13 14.02
CA ALA A 284 2.08 -8.37 15.44
C ALA A 284 3.22 -9.36 15.73
N ASN A 285 3.33 -10.43 14.96
CA ASN A 285 4.30 -11.51 15.16
C ASN A 285 5.58 -11.25 14.33
N GLY A 286 6.38 -10.26 14.73
CA GLY A 286 7.55 -9.84 13.94
C GLY A 286 8.57 -10.96 13.69
N THR A 287 8.75 -11.33 12.42
CA THR A 287 9.83 -12.22 11.95
C THR A 287 10.87 -11.39 11.20
N VAL A 288 12.08 -11.30 11.76
CA VAL A 288 13.16 -10.43 11.29
C VAL A 288 14.35 -11.25 10.79
N LEU A 289 14.82 -10.99 9.57
CA LEU A 289 16.01 -11.63 9.00
C LEU A 289 17.16 -10.61 8.94
N THR A 290 18.37 -11.03 9.34
CA THR A 290 19.58 -10.17 9.36
C THR A 290 20.85 -10.99 9.09
N GLY A 291 22.00 -10.33 8.92
CA GLY A 291 23.28 -10.98 8.66
C GLY A 291 24.34 -10.01 8.14
N SER A 292 25.53 -10.52 7.81
CA SER A 292 26.60 -9.71 7.17
C SER A 292 26.50 -9.67 5.64
N GLY A 293 25.79 -10.63 5.04
CA GLY A 293 25.28 -10.51 3.68
C GLY A 293 26.30 -10.50 2.54
N ASN A 294 27.38 -11.27 2.60
CA ASN A 294 28.34 -11.35 1.50
C ASN A 294 27.80 -12.14 0.29
N GLY A 295 28.29 -11.82 -0.90
CA GLY A 295 28.06 -12.64 -2.11
C GLY A 295 26.95 -12.15 -3.04
N CYS A 296 26.60 -10.86 -3.03
CA CYS A 296 25.63 -10.25 -3.96
C CYS A 296 26.35 -9.41 -5.04
N GLY A 297 27.48 -9.91 -5.54
CA GLY A 297 28.32 -9.18 -6.50
C GLY A 297 29.08 -8.04 -5.83
N ALA A 298 28.91 -6.82 -6.35
CA ALA A 298 29.43 -5.60 -5.72
C ALA A 298 28.61 -5.15 -4.49
N GLN A 299 27.41 -5.71 -4.30
CA GLN A 299 26.53 -5.41 -3.18
C GLN A 299 26.73 -6.40 -2.03
N GLN A 300 26.44 -5.94 -0.82
CA GLN A 300 26.23 -6.78 0.36
C GLN A 300 24.72 -6.88 0.59
N CYS A 301 24.15 -8.08 0.65
CA CYS A 301 22.71 -8.29 0.83
C CYS A 301 22.31 -9.50 1.67
N ILE A 302 21.13 -9.45 2.29
CA ILE A 302 20.65 -10.54 3.18
C ILE A 302 20.09 -11.70 2.37
N LEU A 303 19.25 -11.40 1.37
CA LEU A 303 18.63 -12.40 0.50
C LEU A 303 19.03 -12.16 -0.95
N ARG A 304 19.37 -13.25 -1.66
CA ARG A 304 19.73 -13.25 -3.07
C ARG A 304 18.77 -14.13 -3.88
N PHE A 305 18.07 -13.55 -4.84
CA PHE A 305 17.22 -14.29 -5.77
C PHE A 305 18.00 -14.62 -7.05
N ASN A 306 18.18 -15.92 -7.31
CA ASN A 306 18.99 -16.43 -8.41
C ASN A 306 18.27 -16.34 -9.78
N PRO A 307 18.99 -16.31 -10.93
CA PRO A 307 18.38 -15.96 -12.23
C PRO A 307 17.40 -17.02 -12.78
N ALA A 308 17.41 -18.21 -12.18
CA ALA A 308 16.47 -19.28 -12.48
C ALA A 308 15.08 -19.09 -11.84
N LEU A 309 14.93 -18.17 -10.88
CA LEU A 309 13.68 -17.98 -10.14
C LEU A 309 12.60 -17.26 -10.97
N ASP A 310 11.35 -17.57 -10.64
CA ASP A 310 10.11 -17.01 -11.17
C ASP A 310 9.26 -16.42 -10.02
N ALA A 311 8.15 -15.75 -10.36
CA ALA A 311 7.26 -15.11 -9.38
C ALA A 311 6.63 -16.08 -8.35
N GLU A 312 6.73 -17.39 -8.59
CA GLU A 312 6.27 -18.47 -7.72
C GLU A 312 7.15 -18.70 -6.48
N THR A 313 8.27 -18.00 -6.39
CA THR A 313 9.18 -17.99 -5.23
C THR A 313 9.03 -16.65 -4.52
N GLY A 314 8.63 -16.64 -3.25
CA GLY A 314 8.28 -15.38 -2.59
C GLY A 314 8.66 -15.25 -1.12
N LEU A 315 8.42 -14.04 -0.61
CA LEU A 315 8.53 -13.63 0.78
C LEU A 315 7.18 -13.10 1.23
N ASP A 316 6.68 -13.56 2.38
CA ASP A 316 5.45 -13.05 2.99
C ASP A 316 5.67 -12.75 4.47
N GLY A 317 5.34 -11.52 4.90
CA GLY A 317 5.27 -11.14 6.33
C GLY A 317 6.61 -11.18 7.05
N LEU A 318 7.67 -10.74 6.38
CA LEU A 318 9.05 -10.70 6.87
C LEU A 318 9.56 -9.27 6.96
N GLN A 319 10.43 -8.99 7.93
CA GLN A 319 11.29 -7.80 7.92
C GLN A 319 12.72 -8.21 7.58
N ILE A 320 13.35 -7.56 6.59
CA ILE A 320 14.72 -7.83 6.15
C ILE A 320 15.61 -6.65 6.52
N LEU A 321 16.52 -6.84 7.48
CA LEU A 321 17.48 -5.84 7.91
C LEU A 321 18.76 -5.90 7.07
N GLY A 322 18.88 -5.01 6.08
CA GLY A 322 20.05 -4.87 5.24
C GLY A 322 21.37 -4.77 6.01
N PRO A 323 22.48 -5.28 5.46
CA PRO A 323 23.74 -5.38 6.19
C PRO A 323 24.43 -4.02 6.41
N GLY A 324 25.60 -4.03 7.05
CA GLY A 324 26.54 -2.91 7.02
C GLY A 324 27.59 -3.05 5.92
N GLY A 325 28.43 -2.03 5.74
CA GLY A 325 29.58 -2.05 4.84
C GLY A 325 29.62 -0.89 3.85
N THR A 326 30.00 -1.16 2.61
CA THR A 326 30.16 -0.10 1.59
C THR A 326 28.84 0.12 0.85
N ASP A 327 28.35 -0.91 0.18
CA ASP A 327 27.14 -0.88 -0.65
C ASP A 327 26.15 -1.91 -0.10
N SER A 328 25.19 -1.41 0.67
CA SER A 328 24.23 -2.24 1.39
C SER A 328 22.91 -2.30 0.63
N THR A 329 22.39 -3.52 0.48
CA THR A 329 21.09 -3.81 -0.12
C THR A 329 20.33 -4.79 0.76
N ALA A 330 19.04 -4.60 1.06
CA ALA A 330 18.32 -5.61 1.86
C ALA A 330 18.15 -6.92 1.07
N VAL A 331 17.65 -6.82 -0.17
CA VAL A 331 17.43 -7.96 -1.09
C VAL A 331 17.91 -7.63 -2.50
N TYR A 332 18.69 -8.54 -3.11
CA TYR A 332 19.21 -8.39 -4.47
C TYR A 332 18.60 -9.46 -5.40
N MET A 333 17.86 -9.01 -6.42
CA MET A 333 17.12 -9.87 -7.36
C MET A 333 17.83 -9.97 -8.71
N MET A 334 18.17 -11.18 -9.11
CA MET A 334 18.60 -11.50 -10.50
C MET A 334 17.59 -12.39 -11.23
N GLY A 335 16.62 -12.96 -10.50
CA GLY A 335 15.50 -13.70 -11.04
C GLY A 335 14.17 -13.10 -10.57
N GLY A 336 13.07 -13.76 -10.93
CA GLY A 336 11.74 -13.35 -10.51
C GLY A 336 11.45 -13.67 -9.05
N GLY A 337 10.36 -13.10 -8.54
CA GLY A 337 9.85 -13.42 -7.20
C GLY A 337 8.63 -12.59 -6.82
N SER A 338 8.03 -12.90 -5.68
CA SER A 338 6.86 -12.19 -5.14
C SER A 338 7.05 -11.77 -3.68
N PHE A 339 6.58 -10.59 -3.32
CA PHE A 339 6.74 -9.99 -1.99
C PHE A 339 5.36 -9.53 -1.50
N HIS A 340 4.95 -10.00 -0.32
CA HIS A 340 3.67 -9.66 0.31
C HIS A 340 3.89 -9.27 1.77
N ASN A 341 3.36 -8.13 2.22
CA ASN A 341 3.52 -7.65 3.60
C ASN A 341 5.00 -7.56 4.07
N VAL A 342 5.95 -7.37 3.15
CA VAL A 342 7.38 -7.38 3.44
C VAL A 342 7.87 -5.99 3.83
N ARG A 343 8.66 -5.92 4.91
CA ARG A 343 9.39 -4.71 5.32
C ARG A 343 10.86 -4.87 4.92
N LEU A 344 11.41 -3.89 4.20
CA LEU A 344 12.82 -3.87 3.81
C LEU A 344 13.52 -2.65 4.41
N ASP A 345 14.60 -2.90 5.13
CA ASP A 345 15.48 -1.86 5.65
C ASP A 345 16.79 -1.86 4.83
N PRO A 346 17.18 -0.77 4.18
CA PRO A 346 18.34 -0.69 3.29
C PRO A 346 19.71 -0.80 3.98
N GLY A 347 19.73 -1.05 5.29
CA GLY A 347 20.94 -1.28 6.08
C GLY A 347 21.76 -0.01 6.36
N SER A 348 23.04 -0.22 6.65
CA SER A 348 23.95 0.82 7.18
C SER A 348 25.14 1.12 6.27
N GLY A 349 25.01 0.86 4.96
CA GLY A 349 26.05 1.15 3.95
C GLY A 349 26.57 2.59 3.97
N THR A 350 27.81 2.77 3.54
CA THR A 350 28.55 4.06 3.58
C THR A 350 28.64 4.75 2.22
N THR A 351 28.67 3.99 1.12
CA THR A 351 28.51 4.52 -0.24
C THR A 351 27.03 4.51 -0.60
N SER A 352 26.40 3.35 -0.65
CA SER A 352 24.97 3.22 -0.95
C SER A 352 24.19 2.44 0.10
N ARG A 353 22.93 2.83 0.27
CA ARG A 353 21.89 2.13 1.04
C ARG A 353 20.71 1.93 0.09
N THR A 354 20.37 0.67 -0.22
CA THR A 354 19.27 0.34 -1.15
C THR A 354 18.31 -0.67 -0.51
N GLY A 355 17.01 -0.45 -0.57
CA GLY A 355 16.05 -1.41 -0.01
C GLY A 355 16.01 -2.69 -0.85
N LEU A 356 15.77 -2.53 -2.15
CA LEU A 356 15.63 -3.60 -3.12
C LEU A 356 16.32 -3.23 -4.43
N ILE A 357 17.10 -4.17 -5.00
CA ILE A 357 17.62 -4.05 -6.36
C ILE A 357 17.00 -5.15 -7.23
N VAL A 358 16.51 -4.77 -8.40
CA VAL A 358 15.94 -5.67 -9.42
C VAL A 358 16.74 -5.60 -10.71
N ASP A 359 17.59 -6.60 -10.93
CA ASP A 359 18.58 -6.70 -12.01
C ASP A 359 18.42 -8.07 -12.71
N THR A 360 17.21 -8.31 -13.26
CA THR A 360 16.84 -9.62 -13.81
C THR A 360 17.23 -9.75 -15.28
N THR A 361 18.24 -10.60 -15.54
CA THR A 361 18.74 -10.89 -16.88
C THR A 361 18.84 -12.42 -17.09
N PRO A 362 18.03 -13.04 -17.97
CA PRO A 362 16.95 -12.43 -18.77
C PRO A 362 15.81 -11.88 -17.90
N ALA A 363 15.00 -10.99 -18.47
CA ALA A 363 13.90 -10.34 -17.76
C ALA A 363 12.96 -11.35 -17.09
N ARG A 364 12.69 -11.14 -15.80
CA ARG A 364 11.75 -11.93 -15.00
C ARG A 364 10.70 -11.04 -14.35
N THR A 365 9.56 -11.63 -14.01
CA THR A 365 8.50 -10.94 -13.28
C THR A 365 8.84 -10.83 -11.80
N VAL A 366 8.78 -9.61 -11.26
CA VAL A 366 8.86 -9.32 -9.82
C VAL A 366 7.56 -8.64 -9.40
N LEU A 367 6.88 -9.19 -8.39
CA LEU A 367 5.62 -8.69 -7.86
C LEU A 367 5.84 -8.15 -6.45
N LEU A 368 5.52 -6.87 -6.22
CA LEU A 368 5.62 -6.20 -4.93
C LEU A 368 4.23 -5.72 -4.50
N GLU A 369 3.62 -6.39 -3.53
CA GLU A 369 2.31 -6.04 -2.97
C GLU A 369 2.44 -5.78 -1.46
N ALA A 370 1.89 -4.68 -0.96
CA ALA A 370 2.00 -4.28 0.46
C ALA A 370 3.46 -4.25 0.98
N VAL A 371 4.42 -3.91 0.12
CA VAL A 371 5.84 -3.82 0.49
C VAL A 371 6.12 -2.44 1.09
N ARG A 372 6.83 -2.41 2.23
CA ARG A 372 7.29 -1.17 2.85
C ARG A 372 8.82 -1.13 2.91
N ILE A 373 9.43 -0.32 2.06
CA ILE A 373 10.86 0.02 2.16
C ILE A 373 11.00 1.21 3.10
N GLN A 374 11.70 1.02 4.21
CA GLN A 374 11.88 2.03 5.25
C GLN A 374 13.15 2.86 4.98
N PRO A 375 13.17 4.15 5.36
CA PRO A 375 14.41 4.93 5.34
C PRO A 375 15.38 4.42 6.40
N GLN A 376 16.68 4.47 6.10
CA GLN A 376 17.72 4.42 7.11
C GLN A 376 18.57 5.66 6.95
N ASP A 377 18.17 6.74 7.61
CA ASP A 377 18.83 8.05 7.52
C ASP A 377 20.28 7.98 8.04
N GLY A 378 21.17 8.78 7.45
CA GLY A 378 22.57 8.78 7.84
C GLY A 378 23.48 9.47 6.83
N THR A 379 24.73 9.04 6.78
CA THR A 379 25.79 9.70 5.99
C THR A 379 26.23 8.90 4.76
N SER A 380 25.36 8.06 4.17
CA SER A 380 25.68 7.40 2.90
C SER A 380 25.80 8.43 1.77
N GLN A 381 26.45 8.11 0.65
CA GLN A 381 26.43 8.98 -0.53
C GLN A 381 25.05 8.92 -1.19
N ASP A 382 24.55 7.70 -1.37
CA ASP A 382 23.24 7.43 -1.96
C ASP A 382 22.31 6.71 -0.96
N GLY A 383 21.02 7.04 -1.02
CA GLY A 383 19.95 6.45 -0.22
C GLY A 383 18.74 6.13 -1.10
N LEU A 384 18.72 4.94 -1.70
CA LEU A 384 17.69 4.49 -2.63
C LEU A 384 16.66 3.59 -1.92
N GLY A 385 15.38 3.74 -2.28
CA GLY A 385 14.36 2.77 -1.87
C GLY A 385 14.42 1.51 -2.75
N LEU A 386 14.10 1.67 -4.02
CA LEU A 386 14.09 0.61 -5.04
C LEU A 386 14.91 1.04 -6.26
N ARG A 387 15.82 0.17 -6.73
CA ARG A 387 16.49 0.32 -8.03
C ARG A 387 16.07 -0.81 -8.97
N VAL A 388 15.64 -0.47 -10.18
CA VAL A 388 15.27 -1.43 -11.23
C VAL A 388 16.22 -1.25 -12.41
N ASP A 389 17.15 -2.18 -12.56
CA ASP A 389 18.10 -2.23 -13.68
C ASP A 389 17.60 -3.13 -14.82
N GLY A 390 16.69 -4.08 -14.53
CA GLY A 390 16.02 -4.87 -15.57
C GLY A 390 14.99 -5.88 -15.07
N GLY A 391 13.94 -6.12 -15.86
CA GLY A 391 12.88 -7.10 -15.55
C GLY A 391 11.50 -6.65 -15.98
N THR A 392 10.48 -7.31 -15.42
CA THR A 392 9.08 -6.88 -15.48
C THR A 392 8.58 -6.69 -14.05
N VAL A 393 8.53 -5.46 -13.56
CA VAL A 393 8.19 -5.17 -12.15
C VAL A 393 6.76 -4.69 -12.04
N ARG A 394 5.99 -5.23 -11.10
CA ARG A 394 4.64 -4.74 -10.77
C ARG A 394 4.59 -4.38 -9.30
N ILE A 395 4.22 -3.14 -9.00
CA ILE A 395 4.20 -2.57 -7.65
C ILE A 395 2.77 -2.12 -7.35
N HIS A 396 2.23 -2.60 -6.23
CA HIS A 396 0.89 -2.31 -5.79
C HIS A 396 0.81 -2.12 -4.26
N ALA A 397 -0.06 -1.22 -3.80
CA ALA A 397 -0.33 -0.94 -2.39
C ALA A 397 0.94 -0.76 -1.52
N SER A 398 2.03 -0.26 -2.12
CA SER A 398 3.37 -0.30 -1.51
C SER A 398 3.86 1.09 -1.11
N VAL A 399 4.73 1.13 -0.11
CA VAL A 399 5.39 2.35 0.38
C VAL A 399 6.88 2.23 0.15
N ILE A 400 7.39 2.92 -0.86
CA ILE A 400 8.80 2.93 -1.23
C ILE A 400 9.41 4.25 -0.74
N GLN A 401 10.35 4.18 0.19
CA GLN A 401 11.05 5.37 0.71
C GLN A 401 12.54 5.31 0.39
N GLY A 402 13.08 6.42 -0.12
CA GLY A 402 14.52 6.66 -0.12
C GLY A 402 15.03 6.88 1.30
N SER A 403 16.35 6.89 1.48
CA SER A 403 17.00 7.27 2.75
C SER A 403 17.61 8.67 2.61
N SER A 404 17.70 9.43 3.71
CA SER A 404 18.46 10.69 3.69
C SER A 404 19.94 10.41 3.45
N ALA A 405 20.57 11.18 2.57
CA ALA A 405 21.90 10.88 2.05
C ALA A 405 22.74 12.15 1.79
N THR A 406 24.04 11.99 1.64
CA THR A 406 24.96 13.12 1.41
C THR A 406 25.02 13.58 -0.04
N GLN A 407 24.57 12.78 -1.02
CA GLN A 407 24.47 13.18 -2.43
C GLN A 407 23.07 12.94 -3.01
N ARG A 408 22.58 11.70 -3.05
CA ARG A 408 21.32 11.36 -3.74
C ARG A 408 20.34 10.61 -2.83
N SER A 409 19.12 11.10 -2.71
CA SER A 409 17.99 10.37 -2.14
C SER A 409 16.96 10.11 -3.23
N ILE A 410 16.64 8.85 -3.50
CA ILE A 410 15.71 8.48 -4.56
C ILE A 410 14.75 7.43 -4.03
N ALA A 411 13.43 7.65 -4.12
CA ALA A 411 12.50 6.61 -3.69
C ALA A 411 12.56 5.41 -4.65
N MET A 412 12.41 5.66 -5.95
CA MET A 412 12.58 4.64 -6.98
C MET A 412 13.38 5.14 -8.18
N GLU A 413 14.37 4.36 -8.62
CA GLU A 413 15.21 4.62 -9.80
C GLU A 413 15.01 3.49 -10.83
N ILE A 414 14.64 3.84 -12.06
CA ILE A 414 14.42 2.91 -13.18
C ILE A 414 15.54 3.11 -14.21
N ASN A 415 16.50 2.20 -14.19
CA ASN A 415 17.63 2.12 -15.13
C ASN A 415 17.40 1.07 -16.25
N GLY A 416 16.29 0.32 -16.20
CA GLY A 416 15.89 -0.59 -17.28
C GLY A 416 14.62 -1.39 -16.98
N GLY A 417 14.22 -2.24 -17.93
CA GLY A 417 13.05 -3.10 -17.83
C GLY A 417 11.72 -2.42 -18.17
N ASP A 418 10.63 -3.16 -17.96
CA ASP A 418 9.24 -2.76 -18.15
C ASP A 418 8.47 -2.90 -16.82
N GLY A 419 7.29 -2.28 -16.70
CA GLY A 419 6.52 -2.47 -15.47
C GLY A 419 5.27 -1.63 -15.27
N GLU A 420 4.76 -1.74 -14.05
CA GLU A 420 3.55 -1.08 -13.57
C GLU A 420 3.76 -0.65 -12.12
N ILE A 421 3.51 0.61 -11.82
CA ILE A 421 3.48 1.16 -10.47
C ILE A 421 2.08 1.72 -10.28
N ASP A 422 1.28 1.10 -9.43
CA ASP A 422 -0.10 1.50 -9.19
C ASP A 422 -0.42 1.59 -7.69
N SER A 423 -1.26 2.56 -7.31
CA SER A 423 -1.81 2.72 -5.96
C SER A 423 -0.72 2.64 -4.87
N SER A 424 0.40 3.33 -5.08
CA SER A 424 1.60 3.24 -4.24
C SER A 424 2.16 4.62 -3.86
N PHE A 425 2.98 4.65 -2.80
CA PHE A 425 3.61 5.85 -2.26
C PHE A 425 5.12 5.80 -2.53
N LEU A 426 5.66 6.85 -3.15
CA LEU A 426 7.05 6.97 -3.56
C LEU A 426 7.65 8.25 -2.99
N PHE A 427 8.40 8.10 -1.89
CA PHE A 427 8.85 9.22 -1.05
C PHE A 427 10.37 9.35 -1.00
N ALA A 428 10.91 10.42 -1.61
CA ALA A 428 12.30 10.83 -1.42
C ALA A 428 12.54 11.41 -0.03
N ARG A 429 13.81 11.51 0.38
CA ARG A 429 14.25 12.14 1.63
C ARG A 429 15.28 13.25 1.36
N ASP A 430 15.85 13.82 2.41
CA ASP A 430 16.81 14.91 2.28
C ASP A 430 18.13 14.45 1.64
N ALA A 431 18.65 15.27 0.73
CA ALA A 431 19.95 15.07 0.10
C ALA A 431 20.61 16.43 -0.20
N SER A 432 21.93 16.48 -0.41
CA SER A 432 22.60 17.75 -0.77
C SER A 432 22.55 18.08 -2.27
N ASN A 433 22.50 17.06 -3.13
CA ASN A 433 22.51 17.24 -4.58
C ASN A 433 21.12 16.93 -5.17
N ILE A 434 20.69 15.68 -5.11
CA ILE A 434 19.51 15.17 -5.82
C ILE A 434 18.53 14.52 -4.85
N SER A 435 17.27 14.96 -4.85
CA SER A 435 16.15 14.30 -4.18
C SER A 435 15.01 14.04 -5.18
N HIS A 436 14.80 12.78 -5.58
CA HIS A 436 13.83 12.39 -6.60
C HIS A 436 12.78 11.41 -6.05
N GLY A 437 11.49 11.69 -6.23
CA GLY A 437 10.42 10.75 -5.90
C GLY A 437 10.50 9.50 -6.78
N LEU A 438 10.45 9.70 -8.10
CA LEU A 438 10.65 8.66 -9.11
C LEU A 438 11.58 9.18 -10.21
N ALA A 439 12.59 8.40 -10.58
CA ALA A 439 13.53 8.73 -11.65
C ALA A 439 13.54 7.66 -12.75
N ILE A 440 13.26 8.06 -14.00
CA ILE A 440 13.24 7.19 -15.17
C ILE A 440 14.48 7.50 -16.03
N ASN A 441 15.52 6.67 -15.91
CA ASN A 441 16.80 6.85 -16.58
C ASN A 441 16.94 6.00 -17.87
N ALA A 442 16.04 5.03 -18.09
CA ALA A 442 15.99 4.21 -19.30
C ALA A 442 14.58 4.11 -19.89
N ALA A 443 14.51 3.90 -21.20
CA ALA A 443 13.26 3.67 -21.89
C ALA A 443 12.71 2.26 -21.58
N GLY A 444 11.38 2.17 -21.44
CA GLY A 444 10.66 0.93 -21.18
C GLY A 444 9.15 1.18 -21.16
N ASN A 445 8.35 0.11 -21.22
CA ASN A 445 6.91 0.18 -21.09
C ASN A 445 6.51 0.23 -19.61
N TRP A 446 6.57 1.43 -19.04
CA TRP A 446 6.19 1.71 -17.66
C TRP A 446 4.83 2.40 -17.58
N ARG A 447 3.89 1.76 -16.88
CA ARG A 447 2.60 2.34 -16.49
C ARG A 447 2.71 2.90 -15.08
N ILE A 448 2.42 4.18 -14.91
CA ILE A 448 2.56 4.88 -13.62
C ILE A 448 1.20 5.50 -13.30
N GLY A 449 0.37 4.74 -12.58
CA GLY A 449 -1.04 5.04 -12.29
C GLY A 449 -1.28 5.30 -10.81
N HIS A 450 -2.16 6.23 -10.44
CA HIS A 450 -2.69 6.30 -9.06
C HIS A 450 -1.63 6.38 -7.94
N ASN A 451 -0.45 6.97 -8.15
CA ASN A 451 0.59 7.02 -7.11
C ASN A 451 0.61 8.36 -6.38
N TYR A 452 1.21 8.40 -5.19
CA TYR A 452 1.71 9.64 -4.59
C TYR A 452 3.23 9.66 -4.68
N ILE A 453 3.74 10.51 -5.57
CA ILE A 453 5.17 10.69 -5.85
C ILE A 453 5.61 12.02 -5.25
N ARG A 454 6.53 11.99 -4.27
CA ARG A 454 6.95 13.19 -3.52
C ARG A 454 8.46 13.29 -3.40
N SER A 455 8.97 14.47 -3.73
CA SER A 455 10.21 15.00 -3.18
C SER A 455 9.92 16.23 -2.32
N GLN A 456 10.59 16.33 -1.17
CA GLN A 456 10.53 17.50 -0.29
C GLN A 456 11.87 17.73 0.43
N SER A 457 12.99 17.65 -0.31
CA SER A 457 14.29 17.91 0.32
C SER A 457 14.54 19.41 0.46
N THR A 458 14.81 19.86 1.68
CA THR A 458 15.17 21.25 1.99
C THR A 458 16.62 21.59 1.62
N ALA A 459 17.50 20.59 1.60
CA ALA A 459 18.94 20.75 1.34
C ALA A 459 19.35 20.54 -0.13
N ALA A 460 18.49 19.95 -0.97
CA ALA A 460 18.90 19.51 -2.30
C ALA A 460 19.08 20.67 -3.29
N THR A 461 20.08 20.52 -4.17
CA THR A 461 20.19 21.36 -5.37
C THR A 461 19.00 21.11 -6.31
N GLU A 462 18.51 19.87 -6.36
CA GLU A 462 17.38 19.43 -7.19
C GLU A 462 16.38 18.61 -6.35
N SER A 463 15.13 19.07 -6.28
CA SER A 463 14.00 18.38 -5.66
C SER A 463 12.95 18.14 -6.75
N ILE A 464 12.79 16.89 -7.18
CA ILE A 464 11.96 16.52 -8.34
C ILE A 464 10.95 15.46 -7.92
N GLY A 465 9.67 15.65 -8.27
CA GLY A 465 8.65 14.63 -8.08
C GLY A 465 8.92 13.44 -9.01
N LEU A 466 8.75 13.68 -10.31
CA LEU A 466 9.00 12.72 -11.38
C LEU A 466 10.06 13.26 -12.35
N GLU A 467 11.20 12.57 -12.43
CA GLU A 467 12.26 12.79 -13.42
C GLU A 467 12.07 11.84 -14.61
N ILE A 468 12.00 12.39 -15.82
CA ILE A 468 11.95 11.69 -17.10
C ILE A 468 13.28 11.96 -17.83
N GLY A 469 14.31 11.21 -17.43
CA GLY A 469 15.65 11.21 -18.04
C GLY A 469 15.72 10.41 -19.34
N ALA A 470 14.83 9.42 -19.50
CA ALA A 470 14.57 8.70 -20.74
C ALA A 470 13.06 8.48 -20.93
N ASN A 471 12.63 8.39 -22.19
CA ASN A 471 11.21 8.36 -22.54
C ASN A 471 10.56 6.98 -22.27
N PRO A 472 9.62 6.85 -21.31
CA PRO A 472 8.80 5.66 -21.20
C PRO A 472 7.76 5.62 -22.34
N THR A 473 7.30 4.41 -22.69
CA THR A 473 6.25 4.22 -23.70
C THR A 473 4.86 4.05 -23.11
N GLY A 474 4.75 3.75 -21.81
CA GLY A 474 3.49 3.67 -21.08
C GLY A 474 3.07 5.02 -20.45
N PRO A 475 1.78 5.19 -20.12
CA PRO A 475 1.23 6.45 -19.59
C PRO A 475 1.58 6.73 -18.12
N VAL A 476 1.61 8.02 -17.79
CA VAL A 476 1.65 8.58 -16.43
C VAL A 476 0.29 9.21 -16.13
N TYR A 477 -0.51 8.59 -15.27
CA TYR A 477 -1.90 9.00 -15.07
C TYR A 477 -2.38 8.94 -13.62
N ASN A 478 -3.32 9.81 -13.26
CA ASN A 478 -3.98 9.83 -11.94
C ASN A 478 -3.00 9.90 -10.75
N ASN A 479 -1.78 10.41 -10.93
CA ASN A 479 -0.83 10.53 -9.82
C ASN A 479 -1.00 11.87 -9.11
N LEU A 480 -0.79 11.86 -7.79
CA LEU A 480 -0.46 13.05 -7.02
C LEU A 480 1.07 13.22 -7.06
N ILE A 481 1.55 14.36 -7.56
CA ILE A 481 3.00 14.63 -7.69
C ILE A 481 3.35 15.94 -6.98
N GLN A 482 4.39 15.89 -6.14
CA GLN A 482 4.89 17.01 -5.34
C GLN A 482 6.41 17.13 -5.39
N ALA A 483 6.93 18.36 -5.40
CA ALA A 483 8.36 18.66 -5.43
C ALA A 483 8.70 19.98 -4.73
N GLY A 484 8.76 19.94 -3.39
CA GLY A 484 9.06 21.10 -2.54
C GLY A 484 10.50 21.14 -2.02
N GLY A 485 10.93 22.28 -1.48
CA GLY A 485 12.23 22.44 -0.83
C GLY A 485 13.45 22.45 -1.77
N GLY A 486 14.61 22.88 -1.28
CA GLY A 486 15.85 22.90 -2.07
C GLY A 486 15.92 24.10 -3.02
N THR A 487 16.67 23.98 -4.12
CA THR A 487 16.88 25.10 -5.08
C THR A 487 16.07 24.95 -6.37
N ASN A 488 16.13 23.79 -7.05
CA ASN A 488 15.40 23.54 -8.29
C ASN A 488 14.24 22.57 -8.01
N GLN A 489 13.02 23.08 -8.09
CA GLN A 489 11.79 22.40 -7.62
C GLN A 489 10.82 22.16 -8.78
N TYR A 490 10.70 20.92 -9.25
CA TYR A 490 9.85 20.59 -10.40
C TYR A 490 8.99 19.35 -10.13
N CYS A 491 7.67 19.48 -10.27
CA CYS A 491 6.75 18.33 -10.15
C CYS A 491 7.12 17.26 -11.19
N ILE A 492 7.26 17.67 -12.45
CA ILE A 492 7.79 16.83 -13.53
C ILE A 492 9.00 17.54 -14.14
N ARG A 493 10.12 16.82 -14.31
CA ARG A 493 11.24 17.25 -15.14
C ARG A 493 11.42 16.29 -16.32
N ASP A 494 11.60 16.85 -17.50
CA ASP A 494 11.82 16.16 -18.77
C ASP A 494 13.18 16.57 -19.34
N LEU A 495 14.10 15.61 -19.40
CA LEU A 495 15.41 15.75 -20.03
C LEU A 495 15.49 14.99 -21.36
N ALA A 496 14.55 14.08 -21.61
CA ALA A 496 14.52 13.18 -22.76
C ALA A 496 13.84 13.78 -24.00
N GLY A 497 12.93 14.74 -23.80
CA GLY A 497 12.03 15.25 -24.83
C GLY A 497 10.87 14.28 -25.06
N LEU A 498 9.77 14.50 -24.34
CA LEU A 498 8.63 13.56 -24.31
C LEU A 498 8.13 13.20 -25.73
N PRO A 499 7.87 11.90 -26.01
CA PRO A 499 7.38 11.47 -27.31
C PRO A 499 5.88 11.76 -27.41
N ALA A 500 5.38 11.92 -28.63
CA ALA A 500 3.95 12.10 -28.89
C ALA A 500 3.06 10.99 -28.27
N THR A 501 3.60 9.78 -28.12
CA THR A 501 2.87 8.62 -27.57
C THR A 501 2.72 8.63 -26.06
N LEU A 502 3.50 9.43 -25.33
CA LEU A 502 3.43 9.49 -23.88
C LEU A 502 2.23 10.35 -23.44
N GLY A 503 1.27 9.71 -22.76
CA GLY A 503 0.18 10.40 -22.08
C GLY A 503 0.58 10.76 -20.66
N ILE A 504 0.56 12.06 -20.34
CA ILE A 504 0.63 12.57 -18.96
C ILE A 504 -0.77 13.10 -18.66
N ARG A 505 -1.63 12.33 -18.00
CA ARG A 505 -3.06 12.64 -17.94
C ARG A 505 -3.62 12.63 -16.52
N ASN A 506 -4.49 13.59 -16.21
CA ASN A 506 -5.27 13.58 -14.96
C ASN A 506 -4.40 13.50 -13.69
N ASN A 507 -3.18 14.03 -13.70
CA ASN A 507 -2.33 14.11 -12.51
C ASN A 507 -2.59 15.44 -11.77
N ASN A 508 -2.57 15.43 -10.43
CA ASN A 508 -2.53 16.66 -9.64
C ASN A 508 -1.06 16.99 -9.32
N LEU A 509 -0.62 18.18 -9.73
CA LEU A 509 0.74 18.67 -9.61
C LEU A 509 0.73 19.87 -8.66
N TRP A 510 1.34 19.76 -7.48
CA TRP A 510 1.18 20.77 -6.42
C TRP A 510 2.47 20.99 -5.61
N ASP A 511 2.58 22.16 -4.98
CA ASP A 511 3.76 22.57 -4.18
C ASP A 511 5.08 22.33 -4.95
N CYS A 512 5.17 22.96 -6.13
CA CYS A 512 6.30 22.87 -7.06
C CYS A 512 6.74 24.28 -7.50
N PRO A 513 7.43 25.06 -6.63
CA PRO A 513 7.62 26.50 -6.84
C PRO A 513 8.51 26.89 -8.02
N GLY A 514 9.34 25.97 -8.54
CA GLY A 514 10.13 26.20 -9.75
C GLY A 514 9.29 26.08 -11.02
N ALA A 515 8.54 24.98 -11.17
CA ALA A 515 7.51 24.77 -12.20
C ALA A 515 6.71 23.47 -11.96
N LEU A 516 5.51 23.40 -12.52
CA LEU A 516 4.74 22.15 -12.61
C LEU A 516 5.39 21.17 -13.61
N LEU A 517 5.92 21.68 -14.72
CA LEU A 517 6.74 20.92 -15.65
C LEU A 517 7.97 21.73 -16.10
N ARG A 518 9.14 21.12 -16.11
CA ARG A 518 10.39 21.68 -16.66
C ARG A 518 10.93 20.78 -17.76
N THR A 519 11.15 21.32 -18.95
CA THR A 519 11.91 20.65 -20.02
C THR A 519 13.36 21.13 -20.02
N SER A 520 14.23 20.53 -20.84
CA SER A 520 15.60 21.02 -21.05
C SER A 520 15.66 22.51 -21.46
N VAL A 521 14.63 23.03 -22.15
CA VAL A 521 14.57 24.41 -22.66
C VAL A 521 13.64 25.34 -21.87
N GLN A 522 12.45 24.89 -21.46
CA GLN A 522 11.37 25.75 -20.99
C GLN A 522 10.74 25.27 -19.68
N SER A 523 10.33 26.22 -18.84
CA SER A 523 9.57 25.97 -17.60
C SER A 523 8.09 26.32 -17.82
N PHE A 524 7.21 25.48 -17.29
CA PHE A 524 5.76 25.61 -17.38
C PHE A 524 5.16 25.66 -15.96
N PRO A 525 4.95 26.87 -15.40
CA PRO A 525 4.47 27.04 -14.02
C PRO A 525 2.94 26.96 -13.90
N SER A 526 2.21 26.64 -14.97
CA SER A 526 0.75 26.59 -14.98
C SER A 526 0.22 25.47 -15.88
N ILE A 527 -1.06 25.14 -15.72
CA ILE A 527 -1.80 24.21 -16.56
C ILE A 527 -2.89 24.98 -17.30
N CYS A 528 -3.24 24.55 -18.50
CA CYS A 528 -4.39 25.05 -19.24
C CYS A 528 -5.10 23.91 -19.99
N THR A 529 -6.20 24.20 -20.68
CA THR A 529 -7.08 23.17 -21.26
C THR A 529 -6.33 22.24 -22.22
N GLY A 530 -6.07 21.02 -21.76
CA GLY A 530 -5.36 19.99 -22.54
C GLY A 530 -3.84 20.12 -22.60
N ASN A 531 -3.21 21.08 -21.92
CA ASN A 531 -1.75 21.26 -21.95
C ASN A 531 -1.17 22.05 -20.76
N PHE A 532 0.15 22.29 -20.77
CA PHE A 532 0.79 23.19 -19.80
C PHE A 532 0.97 24.62 -20.33
N GLY A 533 0.87 25.58 -19.43
CA GLY A 533 1.00 27.01 -19.71
C GLY A 533 2.37 27.59 -19.37
N THR A 534 2.82 28.51 -20.22
CA THR A 534 3.98 29.39 -20.00
C THR A 534 3.52 30.74 -19.45
N ASN A 535 4.44 31.58 -18.97
CA ASN A 535 4.13 32.96 -18.57
C ASN A 535 3.57 33.85 -19.72
N SER A 536 3.69 33.39 -20.96
CA SER A 536 3.15 34.03 -22.17
C SER A 536 1.87 33.38 -22.72
N GLY A 537 1.26 32.45 -21.97
CA GLY A 537 0.05 31.71 -22.37
C GLY A 537 0.30 30.22 -22.59
N CYS A 538 -0.74 29.48 -23.02
CA CYS A 538 -0.65 28.05 -23.33
C CYS A 538 0.47 27.76 -24.33
N GLY A 539 1.47 26.99 -23.91
CA GLY A 539 2.47 26.44 -24.82
C GLY A 539 1.90 25.22 -25.54
N THR A 540 2.41 24.94 -26.74
CA THR A 540 2.32 23.58 -27.28
C THR A 540 3.55 22.83 -26.80
N LEU A 541 3.41 21.96 -25.79
CA LEU A 541 4.57 21.25 -25.19
C LEU A 541 5.43 20.57 -26.26
N TYR A 542 4.79 19.68 -27.02
CA TYR A 542 5.37 18.86 -28.07
C TYR A 542 4.25 18.52 -29.08
N THR A 543 4.60 18.38 -30.36
CA THR A 543 3.64 17.93 -31.38
C THR A 543 3.21 16.49 -31.13
N GLY A 544 1.98 16.32 -30.63
CA GLY A 544 1.29 15.03 -30.48
C GLY A 544 1.22 14.48 -29.06
N ALA A 545 1.97 15.04 -28.09
CA ALA A 545 1.87 14.61 -26.69
C ALA A 545 0.48 14.94 -26.11
N THR A 546 -0.05 14.05 -25.24
CA THR A 546 -1.38 14.23 -24.65
C THR A 546 -1.30 14.54 -23.15
N SER A 547 -1.33 15.83 -22.82
CA SER A 547 -1.21 16.39 -21.46
C SER A 547 -2.58 16.76 -20.85
N THR A 548 -3.62 15.97 -21.15
CA THR A 548 -5.03 16.29 -20.87
C THR A 548 -5.45 16.01 -19.42
N GLY A 549 -6.33 16.86 -18.87
CA GLY A 549 -6.99 16.63 -17.57
C GLY A 549 -6.10 16.78 -16.34
N ASN A 550 -4.79 17.06 -16.49
CA ASN A 550 -3.95 17.43 -15.36
C ASN A 550 -4.48 18.71 -14.69
N ILE A 551 -4.18 18.87 -13.40
CA ILE A 551 -4.61 19.97 -12.56
C ILE A 551 -3.50 20.37 -11.58
N SER A 552 -3.69 21.49 -10.91
CA SER A 552 -2.76 22.00 -9.90
C SER A 552 -3.56 22.64 -8.77
N PHE A 553 -3.84 21.86 -7.73
CA PHE A 553 -4.46 22.35 -6.50
C PHE A 553 -3.77 21.73 -5.27
N THR A 554 -3.70 22.47 -4.16
CA THR A 554 -3.17 21.96 -2.89
C THR A 554 -4.18 20.96 -2.29
N PRO A 555 -3.84 19.66 -2.15
CA PRO A 555 -4.76 18.68 -1.62
C PRO A 555 -5.02 18.89 -0.13
N SER A 556 -6.30 18.83 0.24
CA SER A 556 -6.80 18.87 1.62
C SER A 556 -7.04 17.43 2.11
N PHE A 557 -6.09 16.84 2.83
CA PHE A 557 -6.24 15.47 3.32
C PHE A 557 -7.07 15.37 4.60
N VAL A 558 -7.79 14.26 4.78
CA VAL A 558 -8.66 13.96 5.95
C VAL A 558 -7.94 14.19 7.29
N ASN A 559 -6.65 13.87 7.37
CA ASN A 559 -5.78 14.18 8.50
C ASN A 559 -4.41 14.59 7.96
N GLY A 560 -4.20 15.91 7.79
CA GLY A 560 -3.19 16.59 6.96
C GLY A 560 -1.69 16.26 7.10
N SER A 561 -1.32 15.20 7.82
CA SER A 561 0.05 14.65 7.83
C SER A 561 0.13 13.12 7.92
N SER A 562 -0.97 12.41 8.17
CA SER A 562 -0.97 10.98 8.50
C SER A 562 -1.99 10.13 7.72
N ASP A 563 -3.07 10.73 7.26
CA ASP A 563 -4.01 10.14 6.31
C ASP A 563 -3.86 10.85 4.97
N PHE A 564 -3.72 10.09 3.88
CA PHE A 564 -3.55 10.63 2.53
C PHE A 564 -4.83 10.53 1.68
N ARG A 565 -5.96 10.16 2.28
CA ARG A 565 -7.28 10.31 1.65
C ARG A 565 -7.60 11.78 1.45
N PHE A 566 -8.13 12.10 0.27
CA PHE A 566 -8.72 13.40 0.01
C PHE A 566 -9.95 13.58 0.89
N SER A 567 -10.04 14.72 1.59
CA SER A 567 -11.30 15.15 2.20
C SER A 567 -12.33 15.53 1.14
N VAL A 568 -13.60 15.56 1.54
CA VAL A 568 -14.74 16.05 0.75
C VAL A 568 -14.59 17.45 0.15
N SER A 569 -13.68 18.27 0.70
CA SER A 569 -13.39 19.63 0.22
C SER A 569 -12.51 19.69 -1.03
N ASN A 570 -12.01 18.55 -1.53
CA ASN A 570 -11.25 18.50 -2.77
C ASN A 570 -12.17 18.40 -3.99
N PRO A 571 -11.80 19.03 -5.11
CA PRO A 571 -12.55 18.93 -6.36
C PRO A 571 -12.27 17.57 -7.02
N CYS A 572 -13.31 16.86 -7.51
CA CYS A 572 -13.20 15.45 -7.94
C CYS A 572 -13.94 15.09 -9.25
N SER A 573 -14.68 16.00 -9.89
CA SER A 573 -15.30 15.73 -11.19
C SER A 573 -14.27 15.52 -12.32
N VAL A 574 -14.72 15.13 -13.51
CA VAL A 574 -13.83 15.01 -14.70
C VAL A 574 -13.23 16.34 -15.14
N SER A 575 -13.87 17.46 -14.79
CA SER A 575 -13.32 18.82 -14.92
C SER A 575 -12.18 19.13 -13.95
N GLU A 576 -12.01 18.27 -12.95
CA GLU A 576 -11.28 18.52 -11.71
C GLU A 576 -10.30 17.38 -11.35
N GLY A 577 -10.11 16.42 -12.25
CA GLY A 577 -9.09 15.37 -12.12
C GLY A 577 -9.61 13.94 -11.98
N GLY A 578 -10.88 13.75 -11.62
CA GLY A 578 -11.51 12.44 -11.65
C GLY A 578 -11.54 11.87 -13.07
N VAL A 579 -11.52 10.55 -13.23
CA VAL A 579 -11.52 9.94 -14.56
C VAL A 579 -12.63 8.92 -14.72
N ASP A 580 -13.40 9.07 -15.80
CA ASP A 580 -14.40 8.11 -16.24
C ASP A 580 -13.73 6.74 -16.49
N PRO A 581 -14.14 5.67 -15.78
CA PRO A 581 -13.65 4.30 -15.99
C PRO A 581 -13.69 3.84 -17.45
N THR A 582 -14.68 4.31 -18.22
CA THR A 582 -14.83 3.96 -19.64
C THR A 582 -13.81 4.65 -20.55
N ALA A 583 -13.18 5.72 -20.09
CA ALA A 583 -12.17 6.48 -20.84
C ALA A 583 -10.76 5.88 -20.77
N ILE A 584 -10.49 4.92 -19.87
CA ILE A 584 -9.19 4.23 -19.77
C ILE A 584 -9.36 2.72 -19.84
N SER A 585 -8.77 2.08 -20.87
CA SER A 585 -8.82 0.63 -21.07
C SER A 585 -7.81 -0.14 -20.19
N GLN A 586 -7.66 0.23 -18.92
CA GLN A 586 -6.63 -0.33 -18.03
C GLN A 586 -7.22 -1.33 -17.03
N PRO A 587 -6.45 -2.35 -16.59
CA PRO A 587 -6.83 -3.17 -15.45
C PRO A 587 -7.01 -2.27 -14.22
N VAL A 588 -8.13 -2.45 -13.52
CA VAL A 588 -8.44 -1.72 -12.29
C VAL A 588 -7.99 -2.58 -11.12
N LEU A 589 -7.01 -2.08 -10.38
CA LEU A 589 -6.67 -2.63 -9.06
C LEU A 589 -7.48 -1.87 -8.00
N PRO A 590 -7.72 -2.47 -6.82
CA PRO A 590 -8.15 -1.75 -5.63
C PRO A 590 -7.23 -0.56 -5.33
N ASP A 591 -7.62 0.32 -4.43
CA ASP A 591 -6.72 1.36 -3.94
C ASP A 591 -5.68 0.80 -2.93
N ALA A 592 -4.79 1.66 -2.43
CA ALA A 592 -3.73 1.28 -1.49
C ALA A 592 -4.24 0.78 -0.11
N LEU A 593 -5.52 0.97 0.19
CA LEU A 593 -6.22 0.46 1.38
C LEU A 593 -7.11 -0.76 1.06
N SER A 594 -6.99 -1.33 -0.15
CA SER A 594 -7.86 -2.39 -0.69
C SER A 594 -9.32 -1.96 -0.91
N GLY A 595 -9.59 -0.65 -0.97
CA GLY A 595 -10.88 -0.09 -1.33
C GLY A 595 -11.22 -0.32 -2.81
N ALA A 596 -12.51 -0.41 -3.12
CA ALA A 596 -12.96 -0.53 -4.50
C ALA A 596 -12.69 0.77 -5.29
N ARG A 597 -12.34 0.62 -6.57
CA ARG A 597 -12.10 1.70 -7.52
C ARG A 597 -12.94 1.39 -8.78
N PRO A 598 -13.81 2.30 -9.29
CA PRO A 598 -14.08 3.64 -8.80
C PRO A 598 -14.76 3.65 -7.42
N GLY A 599 -14.78 4.82 -6.77
CA GLY A 599 -15.51 5.05 -5.53
C GLY A 599 -17.02 5.13 -5.73
N GLY A 600 -17.74 5.63 -4.73
CA GLY A 600 -19.20 5.80 -4.76
C GLY A 600 -19.71 6.81 -5.81
N ASP A 601 -18.82 7.65 -6.36
CA ASP A 601 -19.11 8.65 -7.40
C ASP A 601 -19.02 8.09 -8.83
N GLY A 602 -18.45 6.90 -9.01
CA GLY A 602 -18.25 6.27 -10.32
C GLY A 602 -17.02 6.74 -11.08
N PHE A 603 -16.11 7.52 -10.48
CA PHE A 603 -14.86 7.98 -11.10
C PHE A 603 -13.62 7.37 -10.42
N TYR A 604 -12.47 7.41 -11.11
CA TYR A 604 -11.18 7.11 -10.50
C TYR A 604 -10.56 8.37 -9.88
N SER A 605 -10.41 8.39 -8.56
CA SER A 605 -9.71 9.45 -7.83
C SER A 605 -8.23 9.56 -8.21
N ILE A 606 -7.68 10.76 -8.03
CA ILE A 606 -6.23 11.00 -8.15
C ILE A 606 -5.51 10.51 -6.90
N GLY A 607 -4.38 9.83 -7.12
CA GLY A 607 -3.51 9.33 -6.07
C GLY A 607 -3.88 7.92 -5.60
N PRO A 608 -3.20 7.46 -4.53
CA PRO A 608 -3.15 6.05 -4.16
C PRO A 608 -4.35 5.55 -3.36
N ILE A 609 -5.21 6.43 -2.86
CA ILE A 609 -6.41 6.06 -2.11
C ILE A 609 -7.62 6.67 -2.82
N GLU A 610 -8.68 5.89 -2.97
CA GLU A 610 -9.94 6.33 -3.56
C GLU A 610 -10.72 7.16 -2.54
N ALA A 611 -11.37 8.25 -2.97
CA ALA A 611 -12.29 8.96 -2.10
C ALA A 611 -13.53 8.08 -1.83
N HIS A 612 -13.86 7.84 -0.56
CA HIS A 612 -15.06 7.05 -0.23
C HIS A 612 -16.35 7.82 -0.54
N LEU A 613 -16.29 9.16 -0.50
CA LEU A 613 -17.43 10.04 -0.69
C LEU A 613 -17.38 10.73 -2.04
N ALA A 614 -18.56 11.03 -2.59
CA ALA A 614 -18.66 11.96 -3.71
C ALA A 614 -18.19 13.35 -3.24
N CYS A 615 -16.98 13.74 -3.62
CA CYS A 615 -16.47 15.08 -3.28
C CYS A 615 -17.35 16.15 -3.94
N THR A 616 -17.44 17.32 -3.31
CA THR A 616 -18.27 18.42 -3.84
C THR A 616 -17.58 19.09 -5.04
N PRO A 617 -18.25 19.20 -6.20
CA PRO A 617 -17.78 20.00 -7.35
C PRO A 617 -18.10 21.51 -7.21
#